data_AF-A0A7J4N6W2-F1
#
_entry.id   AF-A0A7J4N6W2-F1
#
_cell.length_a   1.000
_cell.length_b   1.000
_cell.length_c   1.000
_cell.angle_alpha   90.00
_cell.angle_beta   90.00
_cell.angle_gamma   90.00
#
_symmetry.space_group_name_H-M   'P 1'
#
loop_
_entity.id
_entity.type
_entity.pdbx_description
1 polymer ?
#
loop_
_entity_poly.entity_id
_entity_poly.type
_entity_poly.pdbx_seq_one_letter_code
_entity_poly.pdbx_strand_id
1 'polypeptide(L)'
;MTADCRIEMAYIDPETYTSIVNHDMRKRILTKLYRSTRDAPISKQDLADSLGLDYNQLVYQLNHHLRDFWSVKEEKKVRGTRMELIEASFPYAVFITIGRDHGIFLVDPLADLYGAVVKVGARCDQCSKEEAEKCMEFAQSRFDSESLTEAEMAVLAANNRKPPYRPMDLALLAAIKGIPAGQRCVIDIPCQTCAFLRRTVRIEGL
;
A
#
# COMPACT_ATOMS: atom_id res chain seq x y z
N MET A 1 -21.11 -13.45 4.96
CA MET A 1 -20.71 -12.13 4.45
C MET A 1 -19.29 -12.29 3.95
N THR A 2 -19.07 -12.20 2.64
CA THR A 2 -17.71 -12.28 2.08
C THR A 2 -16.92 -11.09 2.62
N ALA A 3 -15.77 -11.33 3.25
CA ALA A 3 -14.89 -10.24 3.64
C ALA A 3 -14.51 -9.47 2.36
N ASP A 4 -14.85 -8.18 2.32
CA ASP A 4 -14.41 -7.31 1.25
C ASP A 4 -12.96 -6.92 1.53
N CYS A 5 -12.13 -7.11 0.52
CA CYS A 5 -10.74 -6.71 0.50
C CYS A 5 -10.67 -5.25 0.07
N ARG A 6 -9.89 -4.45 0.79
CA ARG A 6 -9.76 -3.01 0.55
C ARG A 6 -8.39 -2.67 -0.04
N ILE A 7 -8.39 -1.80 -1.04
CA ILE A 7 -7.21 -1.09 -1.53
C ILE A 7 -7.50 0.39 -1.37
N GLU A 8 -6.63 1.10 -0.66
CA GLU A 8 -6.75 2.54 -0.45
C GLU A 8 -5.56 3.24 -1.08
N MET A 9 -5.79 4.25 -1.91
CA MET A 9 -4.73 5.13 -2.39
C MET A 9 -4.65 6.34 -1.46
N ALA A 10 -3.47 6.54 -0.87
CA ALA A 10 -3.19 7.67 -0.01
C ALA A 10 -2.05 8.50 -0.61
N TYR A 11 -2.21 9.83 -0.62
CA TYR A 11 -1.11 10.69 -1.03
C TYR A 11 -0.04 10.74 0.06
N ILE A 12 1.22 10.71 -0.36
CA ILE A 12 2.39 11.03 0.49
C ILE A 12 3.16 12.17 -0.13
N ASP A 13 3.70 13.04 0.72
CA ASP A 13 4.51 14.14 0.23
C ASP A 13 5.83 13.64 -0.36
N PRO A 14 6.43 14.39 -1.31
CA PRO A 14 7.66 13.96 -1.99
C PRO A 14 8.87 13.79 -1.07
N GLU A 15 8.94 14.50 0.06
CA GLU A 15 10.05 14.43 1.00
C GLU A 15 10.00 13.10 1.76
N THR A 16 8.84 12.77 2.32
CA THR A 16 8.57 11.47 2.96
C THR A 16 8.82 10.33 1.98
N TYR A 17 8.30 10.42 0.75
CA TYR A 17 8.55 9.45 -0.32
C TYR A 17 10.06 9.21 -0.53
N THR A 18 10.81 10.30 -0.74
CA THR A 18 12.25 10.24 -1.04
C THR A 18 13.03 9.65 0.14
N SER A 19 12.63 9.98 1.36
CA SER A 19 13.23 9.44 2.57
C SER A 19 13.08 7.91 2.64
N ILE A 20 11.97 7.35 2.15
CA ILE A 20 11.71 5.91 2.20
C ILE A 20 12.43 5.19 1.06
N VAL A 21 12.19 5.63 -0.18
CA VAL A 21 12.64 4.89 -1.38
C VAL A 21 14.15 4.85 -1.55
N ASN A 22 14.88 5.81 -0.98
CA ASN A 22 16.35 5.82 -1.03
C ASN A 22 17.01 5.07 0.14
N HIS A 23 16.24 4.40 1.00
CA HIS A 23 16.79 3.77 2.20
C HIS A 23 16.24 2.35 2.43
N ASP A 24 17.04 1.33 2.13
CA ASP A 24 16.59 -0.07 2.14
C ASP A 24 16.10 -0.57 3.51
N MET A 25 16.71 -0.12 4.60
CA MET A 25 16.22 -0.44 5.95
C MET A 25 14.79 0.04 6.18
N ARG A 26 14.44 1.24 5.69
CA ARG A 26 13.11 1.83 5.89
C ARG A 26 12.07 1.04 5.09
N LYS A 27 12.41 0.63 3.86
CA LYS A 27 11.60 -0.29 3.06
C LYS A 27 11.34 -1.59 3.83
N ARG A 28 12.41 -2.26 4.29
CA ARG A 28 12.31 -3.52 5.06
C ARG A 28 11.45 -3.37 6.32
N ILE A 29 11.60 -2.28 7.07
CA ILE A 29 10.78 -1.99 8.26
C ILE A 29 9.31 -1.86 7.87
N LEU A 30 8.98 -1.06 6.85
CA LEU A 30 7.60 -0.87 6.40
C LEU A 30 6.98 -2.17 5.89
N THR A 31 7.70 -2.91 5.02
CA THR A 31 7.23 -4.20 4.50
C THR A 31 6.92 -5.17 5.63
N LYS A 32 7.83 -5.27 6.62
CA LYS A 32 7.65 -6.19 7.73
C LYS A 32 6.52 -5.76 8.64
N LEU A 33 6.45 -4.48 9.02
CA LEU A 33 5.37 -3.92 9.83
C LEU A 33 4.00 -4.22 9.19
N TYR A 34 3.81 -3.82 7.92
CA TYR A 34 2.53 -3.97 7.23
C TYR A 34 2.11 -5.43 7.05
N ARG A 35 3.06 -6.34 6.82
CA ARG A 35 2.78 -7.77 6.71
C ARG A 35 2.50 -8.42 8.07
N SER A 36 3.21 -8.00 9.11
CA SER A 36 3.08 -8.61 10.44
C SER A 36 1.91 -8.07 11.24
N THR A 37 1.41 -6.87 10.96
CA THR A 37 0.32 -6.25 11.72
C THR A 37 -1.03 -6.30 11.00
N ARG A 38 -1.23 -7.29 10.13
CA ARG A 38 -2.51 -7.46 9.43
C ARG A 38 -3.61 -7.97 10.35
N ASP A 39 -3.25 -8.94 11.18
CA ASP A 39 -4.20 -9.69 12.00
C ASP A 39 -4.13 -9.24 13.48
N ALA A 40 -2.96 -8.82 13.94
CA ALA A 40 -2.71 -8.37 15.32
C ALA A 40 -1.55 -7.37 15.40
N PRO A 41 -1.54 -6.43 16.37
CA PRO A 41 -0.43 -5.51 16.55
C PRO A 41 0.85 -6.22 17.03
N ILE A 42 2.02 -5.67 16.74
CA ILE A 42 3.34 -6.24 17.04
C ILE A 42 4.11 -5.35 18.03
N SER A 43 4.95 -5.91 18.89
CA SER A 43 5.84 -5.07 19.70
C SER A 43 7.01 -4.52 18.86
N LYS A 44 7.56 -3.37 19.25
CA LYS A 44 8.77 -2.81 18.61
C LYS A 44 9.97 -3.78 18.72
N GLN A 45 10.07 -4.51 19.83
CA GLN A 45 11.13 -5.49 20.01
C GLN A 45 11.00 -6.66 19.03
N ASP A 46 9.81 -7.25 18.91
CA ASP A 46 9.59 -8.37 17.98
C ASP A 46 9.82 -7.94 16.52
N LEU A 47 9.44 -6.70 16.18
CA LEU A 47 9.72 -6.14 14.86
C LEU A 47 11.24 -6.02 14.62
N ALA A 48 12.00 -5.51 15.59
CA ALA A 48 13.46 -5.37 15.50
C ALA A 48 14.15 -6.73 15.33
N ASP A 49 13.79 -7.68 16.18
CA ASP A 49 14.33 -9.04 16.17
C ASP A 49 14.07 -9.74 14.84
N SER A 50 12.84 -9.61 14.31
CA SER A 50 12.45 -10.20 13.03
C SER A 50 13.19 -9.61 11.82
N LEU A 51 13.79 -8.43 11.97
CA LEU A 51 14.57 -7.74 10.94
C LEU A 51 16.08 -7.87 11.17
N GLY A 52 16.50 -8.42 12.31
CA GLY A 52 17.89 -8.43 12.74
C GLY A 52 18.47 -7.03 12.96
N LEU A 53 17.66 -6.10 13.47
CA LEU A 53 18.05 -4.72 13.75
C LEU A 53 18.24 -4.49 15.25
N ASP A 54 19.12 -3.56 15.61
CA ASP A 54 19.17 -3.05 16.99
C ASP A 54 17.85 -2.34 17.33
N TYR A 55 17.38 -2.50 18.56
CA TYR A 55 16.12 -1.90 19.03
C TYR A 55 16.13 -0.38 18.89
N ASN A 56 17.23 0.29 19.28
CA ASN A 56 17.32 1.75 19.21
C ASN A 56 17.38 2.22 17.76
N GLN A 57 18.03 1.46 16.87
CA GLN A 57 18.02 1.72 15.44
C GLN A 57 16.61 1.67 14.87
N LEU A 58 15.81 0.64 15.21
CA LEU A 58 14.41 0.56 14.78
C LEU A 58 13.62 1.76 15.31
N VAL A 59 13.69 2.04 16.61
CA VAL A 59 12.95 3.12 17.26
C VAL A 59 13.28 4.48 16.62
N TYR A 60 14.54 4.73 16.30
CA TYR A 60 14.96 5.94 15.60
C TYR A 60 14.28 6.05 14.22
N GLN A 61 14.31 4.99 13.40
CA GLN A 61 13.66 5.02 12.09
C GLN A 61 12.15 5.22 12.21
N LEU A 62 11.50 4.54 13.16
CA LEU A 62 10.06 4.66 13.42
C LEU A 62 9.67 6.08 13.82
N ASN A 63 10.43 6.73 14.71
CA ASN A 63 10.06 8.03 15.25
C ASN A 63 10.41 9.21 14.33
N HIS A 64 11.48 9.09 13.54
CA HIS A 64 12.00 10.21 12.74
C HIS A 64 11.67 10.15 11.25
N HIS A 65 11.49 8.96 10.69
CA HIS A 65 11.32 8.80 9.24
C HIS A 65 10.05 8.08 8.85
N LEU A 66 9.49 7.26 9.75
CA LEU A 66 8.32 6.42 9.47
C LEU A 66 7.13 6.74 10.38
N ARG A 67 7.13 7.90 11.05
CA ARG A 67 6.17 8.25 12.11
C ARG A 67 4.71 8.10 11.68
N ASP A 68 4.40 8.47 10.44
CA ASP A 68 3.02 8.49 9.95
C ASP A 68 2.53 7.11 9.47
N PHE A 69 3.41 6.11 9.43
CA PHE A 69 3.11 4.76 8.94
C PHE A 69 2.73 3.79 10.05
N TRP A 70 2.87 4.17 11.32
CA TRP A 70 2.52 3.30 12.45
C TRP A 70 1.82 4.08 13.56
N SER A 71 1.07 3.36 14.39
CA SER A 71 0.42 3.89 15.58
C SER A 71 0.49 2.87 16.71
N VAL A 72 0.39 3.34 17.96
CA VAL A 72 0.24 2.45 19.12
C VAL A 72 -1.21 1.99 19.16
N LYS A 73 -1.41 0.67 19.12
CA LYS A 73 -2.73 0.04 19.17
C LYS A 73 -3.09 -0.38 20.59
N GLU A 74 -2.15 -1.01 21.28
CA GLU A 74 -2.33 -1.54 22.62
C GLU A 74 -1.10 -1.26 23.46
N GLU A 75 -1.29 -1.25 24.78
CA GLU A 75 -0.21 -1.14 25.74
C GLU A 75 -0.36 -2.24 26.79
N LYS A 76 0.72 -2.97 27.01
CA LYS A 76 0.76 -4.09 27.96
C LYS A 76 1.81 -3.82 29.02
N LYS A 77 1.47 -4.06 30.28
CA LYS A 77 2.45 -4.03 31.38
C LYS A 77 3.10 -5.41 31.48
N VAL A 78 4.41 -5.47 31.20
CA VAL A 78 5.19 -6.70 31.25
C VAL A 78 6.32 -6.50 32.26
N ARG A 79 6.31 -7.27 33.35
CA ARG A 79 7.35 -7.24 34.40
C ARG A 79 7.70 -5.82 34.91
N GLY A 80 6.68 -4.96 35.03
CA GLY A 80 6.84 -3.59 35.52
C GLY A 80 7.12 -2.54 34.45
N THR A 81 7.43 -2.94 33.22
CA THR A 81 7.67 -2.03 32.08
C THR A 81 6.44 -1.96 31.17
N ARG A 82 6.18 -0.78 30.59
CA ARG A 82 5.13 -0.58 29.58
C ARG A 82 5.67 -1.00 28.21
N MET A 83 5.01 -1.95 27.58
CA MET A 83 5.28 -2.41 26.22
C MET A 83 4.18 -1.91 25.29
N GLU A 84 4.58 -1.16 24.27
CA GLU A 84 3.67 -0.69 23.22
C GLU A 84 3.59 -1.73 22.10
N LEU A 85 2.37 -2.11 21.73
CA LEU A 85 2.10 -2.87 20.52
C LEU A 85 1.63 -1.89 19.44
N ILE A 86 2.29 -1.95 18.29
CA ILE A 86 2.10 -1.05 17.18
C ILE A 86 1.47 -1.77 15.99
N GLU A 87 0.74 -1.01 15.17
CA GLU A 87 0.20 -1.47 13.89
C GLU A 87 0.44 -0.44 12.79
N ALA A 88 0.34 -0.88 11.54
CA ALA A 88 0.33 0.01 10.38
C ALA A 88 -0.87 0.98 10.47
N SER A 89 -0.63 2.29 10.38
CA SER A 89 -1.69 3.32 10.49
C SER A 89 -2.71 3.22 9.35
N PHE A 90 -2.27 2.77 8.17
CA PHE A 90 -3.10 2.60 6.99
C PHE A 90 -2.86 1.21 6.39
N PRO A 91 -3.44 0.14 6.97
CA PRO A 91 -3.08 -1.25 6.65
C PRO A 91 -3.39 -1.66 5.20
N TYR A 92 -4.29 -0.93 4.54
CA TYR A 92 -4.71 -1.16 3.16
C TYR A 92 -4.12 -0.16 2.16
N ALA A 93 -3.33 0.80 2.63
CA ALA A 93 -2.84 1.88 1.79
C ALA A 93 -1.74 1.45 0.83
N VAL A 94 -1.89 1.89 -0.41
CA VAL A 94 -0.83 2.12 -1.37
C VAL A 94 -0.61 3.62 -1.39
N PHE A 95 0.59 4.04 -1.03
CA PHE A 95 0.92 5.45 -0.98
C PHE A 95 1.43 5.90 -2.34
N ILE A 96 0.98 7.07 -2.79
CA ILE A 96 1.36 7.62 -4.09
C ILE A 96 1.86 9.05 -3.98
N THR A 97 2.74 9.42 -4.90
CA THR A 97 3.13 10.81 -5.13
C THR A 97 3.34 11.03 -6.63
N ILE A 98 3.22 12.28 -7.08
CA ILE A 98 3.32 12.65 -8.50
C ILE A 98 4.54 13.54 -8.68
N GLY A 99 5.42 13.16 -9.61
CA GLY A 99 6.55 13.99 -10.02
C GLY A 99 6.14 15.08 -11.02
N ARG A 100 7.07 16.02 -11.29
CA ARG A 100 6.81 17.15 -12.20
C ARG A 100 6.45 16.72 -13.63
N ASP A 101 6.91 15.55 -14.08
CA ASP A 101 6.69 15.04 -15.44
C ASP A 101 5.53 14.02 -15.54
N HIS A 102 4.54 14.12 -14.65
CA HIS A 102 3.44 13.14 -14.51
C HIS A 102 3.89 11.71 -14.20
N GLY A 103 5.15 11.54 -13.76
CA GLY A 103 5.65 10.29 -13.22
C GLY A 103 4.88 9.93 -11.95
N ILE A 104 4.32 8.73 -11.91
CA ILE A 104 3.63 8.18 -10.76
C ILE A 104 4.63 7.37 -9.96
N PHE A 105 4.75 7.69 -8.69
CA PHE A 105 5.61 6.99 -7.75
C PHE A 105 4.76 6.40 -6.64
N LEU A 106 5.12 5.19 -6.20
CA LEU A 106 4.39 4.51 -5.15
C LEU A 106 5.29 3.92 -4.06
N VAL A 107 4.67 3.75 -2.91
CA VAL A 107 5.12 2.93 -1.79
C VAL A 107 3.97 2.00 -1.45
N ASP A 108 4.11 0.73 -1.80
CA ASP A 108 3.20 -0.35 -1.41
C ASP A 108 3.96 -1.32 -0.49
N PRO A 109 3.90 -1.12 0.83
CA PRO A 109 4.63 -1.96 1.77
C PRO A 109 4.19 -3.42 1.74
N LEU A 110 2.92 -3.68 1.44
CA LEU A 110 2.39 -5.04 1.43
C LEU A 110 2.95 -5.84 0.26
N ALA A 111 2.99 -5.21 -0.92
CA ALA A 111 3.54 -5.79 -2.14
C ALA A 111 5.07 -5.68 -2.27
N ASP A 112 5.74 -5.00 -1.32
CA ASP A 112 7.18 -4.72 -1.37
C ASP A 112 7.58 -3.95 -2.64
N LEU A 113 6.79 -2.92 -2.99
CA LEU A 113 7.04 -2.07 -4.15
C LEU A 113 7.36 -0.64 -3.70
N TYR A 114 8.53 -0.16 -4.08
CA TYR A 114 9.06 1.15 -3.66
C TYR A 114 9.75 1.85 -4.83
N GLY A 115 9.08 2.78 -5.49
CA GLY A 115 9.68 3.44 -6.64
C GLY A 115 8.69 4.03 -7.64
N ALA A 116 9.22 4.45 -8.79
CA ALA A 116 8.41 4.86 -9.93
C ALA A 116 7.65 3.65 -10.49
N VAL A 117 6.35 3.81 -10.78
CA VAL A 117 5.48 2.76 -11.32
C VAL A 117 6.07 2.13 -12.58
N VAL A 118 6.68 2.93 -13.45
CA VAL A 118 7.37 2.45 -14.66
C VAL A 118 8.50 1.45 -14.39
N LYS A 119 9.12 1.51 -13.20
CA LYS A 119 10.23 0.63 -12.79
C LYS A 119 9.79 -0.53 -11.92
N VAL A 120 8.92 -0.28 -10.94
CA VAL A 120 8.54 -1.29 -9.93
C VAL A 120 7.20 -1.96 -10.22
N GLY A 121 6.43 -1.44 -11.18
CA GLY A 121 5.08 -1.92 -11.46
C GLY A 121 4.08 -1.55 -10.38
N ALA A 122 2.97 -2.29 -10.35
CA ALA A 122 1.91 -2.18 -9.36
C ALA A 122 1.52 -3.58 -8.83
N ARG A 123 0.90 -3.63 -7.65
CA ARG A 123 0.45 -4.89 -7.01
C ARG A 123 -0.33 -5.83 -7.93
N CYS A 124 -1.22 -5.27 -8.76
CA CYS A 124 -2.03 -6.07 -9.69
C CYS A 124 -1.22 -6.71 -10.81
N ASP A 125 0.03 -6.34 -11.07
CA ASP A 125 0.86 -6.94 -12.11
C ASP A 125 1.21 -8.41 -11.82
N GLN A 126 1.13 -8.80 -10.54
CA GLN A 126 1.34 -10.17 -10.07
C GLN A 126 0.12 -11.08 -10.22
N CYS A 127 -1.01 -10.56 -10.72
CA CYS A 127 -2.21 -11.34 -11.03
C CYS A 127 -2.15 -11.86 -12.47
N SER A 128 -2.76 -13.02 -12.73
CA SER A 128 -3.00 -13.49 -14.10
C SER A 128 -3.95 -12.53 -14.85
N LYS A 129 -4.06 -12.68 -16.17
CA LYS A 129 -5.00 -11.87 -16.96
C LYS A 129 -6.44 -12.15 -16.54
N GLU A 130 -6.79 -13.41 -16.38
CA GLU A 130 -8.12 -13.87 -15.97
C GLU A 130 -8.49 -13.39 -14.56
N GLU A 131 -7.53 -13.39 -13.63
CA GLU A 131 -7.72 -12.85 -12.28
C GLU A 131 -7.98 -11.34 -12.30
N ALA A 132 -7.22 -10.61 -13.12
CA ALA A 132 -7.37 -9.16 -13.26
C ALA A 132 -8.70 -8.78 -13.92
N GLU A 133 -9.14 -9.51 -14.95
CA GLU A 133 -10.42 -9.30 -15.63
C GLU A 133 -11.60 -9.52 -14.69
N LYS A 134 -11.62 -10.65 -13.96
CA LYS A 134 -12.65 -10.92 -12.94
C LYS A 134 -12.66 -9.85 -11.86
N CYS A 135 -11.49 -9.40 -11.40
CA CYS A 135 -11.42 -8.32 -10.42
C CYS A 135 -11.94 -6.99 -11.00
N MET A 136 -11.71 -6.74 -12.29
CA MET A 136 -12.17 -5.53 -12.97
C MET A 136 -13.69 -5.48 -13.10
N GLU A 137 -14.38 -6.60 -13.31
CA GLU A 137 -15.86 -6.63 -13.32
C GLU A 137 -16.47 -6.02 -12.05
N PHE A 138 -15.85 -6.23 -10.89
CA PHE A 138 -16.27 -5.62 -9.63
C PHE A 138 -15.76 -4.19 -9.49
N ALA A 139 -14.48 -3.96 -9.78
CA ALA A 139 -13.85 -2.66 -9.57
C ALA A 139 -14.40 -1.58 -10.52
N GLN A 140 -14.78 -1.94 -11.74
CA GLN A 140 -15.33 -1.03 -12.74
C GLN A 140 -16.66 -0.42 -12.32
N SER A 141 -17.43 -1.06 -11.43
CA SER A 141 -18.62 -0.42 -10.84
C SER A 141 -18.30 0.74 -9.90
N ARG A 142 -17.05 0.84 -9.42
CA ARG A 142 -16.57 1.90 -8.51
C ARG A 142 -15.84 3.04 -9.22
N PHE A 143 -15.39 2.81 -10.44
CA PHE A 143 -14.86 3.86 -11.29
C PHE A 143 -15.99 4.29 -12.21
N ASP A 144 -16.20 5.59 -12.39
CA ASP A 144 -17.25 6.07 -13.29
C ASP A 144 -17.17 5.30 -14.63
N SER A 145 -18.31 4.82 -15.12
CA SER A 145 -18.40 4.00 -16.33
C SER A 145 -18.00 4.75 -17.61
N GLU A 146 -17.54 5.99 -17.47
CA GLU A 146 -17.03 6.81 -18.55
C GLU A 146 -15.73 6.23 -19.09
N SER A 147 -15.61 6.22 -20.41
CA SER A 147 -14.35 5.88 -21.07
C SER A 147 -13.26 6.85 -20.64
N LEU A 148 -12.04 6.34 -20.42
CA LEU A 148 -10.90 7.18 -20.09
C LEU A 148 -10.66 8.24 -21.17
N THR A 149 -10.36 9.46 -20.74
CA THR A 149 -10.01 10.55 -21.64
C THR A 149 -8.62 10.33 -22.28
N GLU A 150 -8.33 11.00 -23.39
CA GLU A 150 -7.00 10.93 -24.02
C GLU A 150 -5.88 11.35 -23.05
N ALA A 151 -6.14 12.35 -22.20
CA ALA A 151 -5.20 12.81 -21.19
C ALA A 151 -4.93 11.73 -20.13
N GLU A 152 -5.95 11.01 -19.67
CA GLU A 152 -5.81 9.91 -18.72
C GLU A 152 -5.03 8.74 -19.30
N MET A 153 -5.34 8.38 -20.55
CA MET A 153 -4.59 7.35 -21.27
C MET A 153 -3.12 7.77 -21.47
N ALA A 154 -2.86 9.04 -21.74
CA ALA A 154 -1.50 9.57 -21.86
C ALA A 154 -0.73 9.49 -20.54
N VAL A 155 -1.35 9.83 -19.40
CA VAL A 155 -0.75 9.70 -18.06
C VAL A 155 -0.39 8.24 -17.76
N LEU A 156 -1.30 7.30 -18.04
CA LEU A 156 -1.04 5.88 -17.88
C LEU A 156 0.09 5.40 -18.80
N ALA A 157 0.06 5.78 -20.07
CA ALA A 157 1.06 5.40 -21.06
C ALA A 157 2.46 5.92 -20.70
N ALA A 158 2.58 7.16 -20.20
CA ALA A 158 3.83 7.74 -19.71
C ALA A 158 4.44 6.93 -18.54
N ASN A 159 3.60 6.20 -17.81
CA ASN A 159 3.99 5.31 -16.71
C ASN A 159 4.04 3.82 -17.12
N ASN A 160 4.11 3.55 -18.44
CA ASN A 160 4.12 2.22 -19.05
C ASN A 160 2.91 1.34 -18.66
N ARG A 161 1.76 1.97 -18.44
CA ARG A 161 0.47 1.32 -18.21
C ARG A 161 -0.35 1.40 -19.49
N LYS A 162 -0.70 0.24 -20.07
CA LYS A 162 -1.37 0.15 -21.37
C LYS A 162 -2.60 -0.75 -21.27
N PRO A 163 -3.58 -0.60 -22.18
CA PRO A 163 -4.72 -1.52 -22.26
C PRO A 163 -4.28 -2.98 -22.50
N PRO A 164 -5.03 -3.97 -21.98
CA PRO A 164 -6.16 -3.82 -21.08
C PRO A 164 -5.72 -3.37 -19.68
N TYR A 165 -6.37 -2.34 -19.15
CA TYR A 165 -6.04 -1.77 -17.85
C TYR A 165 -6.45 -2.70 -16.72
N ARG A 166 -5.67 -2.70 -15.63
CA ARG A 166 -5.93 -3.44 -14.40
C ARG A 166 -6.56 -2.52 -13.35
N PRO A 167 -7.22 -3.05 -12.30
CA PRO A 167 -7.88 -2.22 -11.29
C PRO A 167 -6.97 -1.17 -10.65
N MET A 168 -5.69 -1.50 -10.43
CA MET A 168 -4.70 -0.55 -9.92
C MET A 168 -4.42 0.62 -10.87
N ASP A 169 -4.56 0.46 -12.18
CA ASP A 169 -4.33 1.56 -13.13
C ASP A 169 -5.42 2.62 -13.00
N LEU A 170 -6.67 2.16 -12.89
CA LEU A 170 -7.82 3.02 -12.66
C LEU A 170 -7.77 3.64 -11.25
N ALA A 171 -7.30 2.88 -10.26
CA ALA A 171 -7.07 3.37 -8.90
C ALA A 171 -6.09 4.54 -8.86
N LEU A 172 -4.96 4.41 -9.58
CA LEU A 172 -3.95 5.45 -9.66
C LEU A 172 -4.54 6.71 -10.30
N LEU A 173 -5.28 6.58 -11.41
CA LEU A 173 -5.94 7.72 -12.05
C LEU A 173 -6.96 8.40 -11.13
N ALA A 174 -7.85 7.62 -10.52
CA ALA A 174 -8.86 8.14 -9.60
C ALA A 174 -8.23 8.86 -8.40
N ALA A 175 -7.16 8.30 -7.84
CA ALA A 175 -6.42 8.92 -6.76
C ALA A 175 -5.78 10.24 -7.18
N ILE A 176 -5.13 10.29 -8.36
CA ILE A 176 -4.53 11.51 -8.91
C ILE A 176 -5.59 12.60 -9.10
N LYS A 177 -6.76 12.27 -9.67
CA LYS A 177 -7.89 13.19 -9.83
C LYS A 177 -8.42 13.70 -8.48
N GLY A 178 -8.37 12.87 -7.45
CA GLY A 178 -8.85 13.19 -6.10
C GLY A 178 -7.93 14.11 -5.29
N ILE A 179 -6.64 14.21 -5.63
CA ILE A 179 -5.65 15.00 -4.86
C ILE A 179 -6.09 16.46 -4.64
N PRO A 180 -6.53 17.24 -5.66
CA PRO A 180 -6.91 18.64 -5.45
C PRO A 180 -8.10 18.81 -4.49
N ALA A 181 -8.96 17.80 -4.40
CA ALA A 181 -10.13 17.78 -3.51
C ALA A 181 -9.84 17.12 -2.14
N GLY A 182 -8.60 16.69 -1.89
CA GLY A 182 -8.25 15.91 -0.69
C GLY A 182 -8.95 14.56 -0.60
N GLN A 183 -9.48 14.05 -1.72
CA GLN A 183 -10.22 12.80 -1.78
C GLN A 183 -9.26 11.62 -1.85
N ARG A 184 -9.57 10.55 -1.11
CA ARG A 184 -8.87 9.27 -1.21
C ARG A 184 -9.60 8.37 -2.20
N CYS A 185 -8.86 7.62 -3.00
CA CYS A 185 -9.46 6.54 -3.79
C CYS A 185 -9.50 5.27 -2.92
N VAL A 186 -10.70 4.74 -2.69
CA VAL A 186 -10.90 3.48 -1.96
C VAL A 186 -11.62 2.52 -2.88
N ILE A 187 -11.07 1.33 -3.04
CA ILE A 187 -11.61 0.26 -3.86
C ILE A 187 -11.88 -0.92 -2.94
N ASP A 188 -13.16 -1.26 -2.80
CA ASP A 188 -13.58 -2.48 -2.14
C ASP A 188 -13.82 -3.53 -3.22
N ILE A 189 -13.14 -4.66 -3.10
CA ILE A 189 -13.26 -5.82 -3.99
C ILE A 189 -13.50 -7.05 -3.15
N PRO A 190 -14.35 -8.00 -3.57
CA PRO A 190 -14.50 -9.25 -2.83
C PRO A 190 -13.15 -9.93 -2.62
N CYS A 191 -12.79 -10.35 -1.39
CA CYS A 191 -11.48 -10.98 -1.17
C CYS A 191 -11.25 -12.23 -2.04
N GLN A 192 -12.33 -12.90 -2.46
CA GLN A 192 -12.29 -14.05 -3.36
C GLN A 192 -11.76 -13.70 -4.77
N THR A 193 -11.90 -12.45 -5.22
CA THR A 193 -11.51 -12.01 -6.57
C THR A 193 -10.12 -11.37 -6.58
N CYS A 194 -9.62 -10.89 -5.44
CA CYS A 194 -8.26 -10.37 -5.34
C CYS A 194 -7.24 -11.47 -5.01
N ALA A 195 -6.60 -12.05 -6.03
CA ALA A 195 -5.60 -13.10 -5.85
C ALA A 195 -4.39 -12.68 -5.00
N PHE A 196 -3.95 -11.42 -5.10
CA PHE A 196 -2.87 -10.91 -4.26
C PHE A 196 -3.29 -10.84 -2.79
N LEU A 197 -4.42 -10.21 -2.49
CA LEU A 197 -4.87 -10.05 -1.12
C LEU A 197 -5.23 -11.40 -0.51
N ARG A 198 -5.85 -12.33 -1.26
CA ARG A 198 -6.09 -13.70 -0.78
C ARG A 198 -4.81 -14.44 -0.39
N ARG A 199 -3.69 -14.23 -1.10
CA ARG A 199 -2.39 -14.83 -0.74
C ARG A 199 -1.80 -14.20 0.52
N THR A 200 -2.14 -12.95 0.79
CA THR A 200 -1.51 -12.15 1.85
C THR A 200 -2.38 -12.04 3.09
N VAL A 201 -3.69 -12.21 2.96
CA VAL A 201 -4.67 -12.40 4.03
C VAL A 201 -4.62 -13.90 4.27
N ARG A 202 -4.11 -14.37 5.41
CA ARG A 202 -4.45 -15.72 5.83
C ARG A 202 -5.95 -15.72 6.06
N ILE A 203 -6.74 -16.15 5.07
CA ILE A 203 -8.16 -16.39 5.27
C ILE A 203 -8.21 -17.61 6.20
N GLU A 204 -8.34 -17.38 7.50
CA GLU A 204 -8.74 -18.45 8.41
C GLU A 204 -10.09 -18.98 7.92
N GLY A 205 -10.12 -20.26 7.52
CA GLY A 205 -11.36 -20.96 7.17
C GLY A 205 -11.55 -21.41 5.71
N LEU A 206 -10.48 -21.53 4.91
CA LEU A 206 -10.46 -22.40 3.72
C LEU A 206 -9.37 -23.45 3.85
#